data_AF-A0A821HMP4-F1
#
_entry.id   AF-A0A821HMP4-F1
#
_cell.length_a   1.000
_cell.length_b   1.000
_cell.length_c   1.000
_cell.angle_alpha   90.00
_cell.angle_beta   90.00
_cell.angle_gamma   90.00
#
_symmetry.space_group_name_H-M   'P 1'
#
loop_
_entity.id
_entity.type
_entity.pdbx_description
1 polymer ?
#
loop_
_entity_poly.entity_id
_entity_poly.type
_entity_poly.pdbx_seq_one_letter_code
_entity_poly.pdbx_strand_id
1 'polypeptide(L)'
;MKQGLSVVPDSNIKHLSVLVSLPSSSRLYEILEQKMKTIGSSVKIISIEIIKNPLLEGMYEAVKKIIAKQCKGYDPNERELFHGA
;
A
#
# COMPACT_ATOMS: atom_id res chain seq x y z
N MET A 1 20.43 31.33 35.71
CA MET A 1 19.55 31.32 34.52
C MET A 1 19.61 29.92 33.92
N LYS A 2 18.49 29.20 33.89
CA LYS A 2 18.45 27.79 33.46
C LYS A 2 18.48 27.72 31.93
N GLN A 3 19.51 27.09 31.37
CA GLN A 3 19.63 26.86 29.93
C GLN A 3 18.58 25.83 29.50
N GLY A 4 17.78 26.17 28.48
CA GLY A 4 16.79 25.27 27.91
C GLY A 4 17.48 24.17 27.10
N LEU A 5 17.26 22.92 27.47
CA LEU A 5 17.58 21.77 26.63
C LEU A 5 16.68 21.83 25.39
N SER A 6 17.24 22.28 24.27
CA SER A 6 16.62 22.12 22.95
C SER A 6 16.74 20.65 22.57
N VAL A 7 15.72 19.87 22.90
CA VAL A 7 15.59 18.50 22.42
C VAL A 7 15.13 18.57 20.97
N VAL A 8 16.07 18.44 20.04
CA VAL A 8 15.73 18.16 18.64
C VAL A 8 15.12 16.75 18.62
N PRO A 9 13.87 16.57 18.18
CA PRO A 9 13.30 15.23 18.07
C PRO A 9 14.14 14.43 17.08
N ASP A 10 14.70 13.33 17.57
CA ASP A 10 15.48 12.41 16.76
C ASP A 10 14.57 11.87 15.63
N SER A 11 14.82 12.27 14.38
CA SER A 11 13.99 11.94 13.22
C SER A 11 14.23 10.51 12.75
N ASN A 12 14.18 9.57 13.70
CA ASN A 12 14.25 8.14 13.46
C ASN A 12 12.97 7.69 12.74
N ILE A 13 12.88 7.98 11.44
CA ILE A 13 11.93 7.33 10.52
C ILE A 13 12.40 5.87 10.38
N LYS A 14 12.13 5.06 11.41
CA LYS A 14 12.65 3.70 11.52
C LYS A 14 11.87 2.64 10.74
N HIS A 15 10.90 3.04 9.94
CA HIS A 15 10.17 2.10 9.09
C HIS A 15 9.89 2.68 7.70
N LEU A 16 10.79 2.41 6.75
CA LEU A 16 10.59 2.75 5.34
C LEU A 16 9.51 1.89 4.67
N SER A 17 9.21 0.72 5.26
CA SER A 17 8.12 -0.16 4.85
C SER A 17 7.59 -0.97 6.02
N VAL A 18 6.27 -1.09 6.15
CA VAL A 18 5.62 -1.98 7.14
C VAL A 18 4.54 -2.82 6.48
N LEU A 19 4.37 -4.04 6.99
CA LEU A 19 3.20 -4.88 6.72
C LEU A 19 2.19 -4.66 7.84
N VAL A 20 0.96 -4.33 7.48
CA VAL A 20 -0.13 -4.13 8.45
C VAL A 20 -1.19 -5.18 8.19
N SER A 21 -1.36 -6.11 9.13
CA SER A 21 -2.40 -7.13 9.03
C SER A 21 -3.78 -6.48 8.97
N LEU A 22 -4.58 -6.93 8.01
CA LEU A 22 -5.91 -6.43 7.79
C LEU A 22 -6.91 -7.24 8.64
N PRO A 23 -7.73 -6.60 9.49
CA PRO A 23 -8.75 -7.31 10.26
C PRO A 23 -9.75 -7.99 9.33
N SER A 24 -10.11 -9.24 9.63
CA SER A 24 -11.09 -10.01 8.86
C SER A 24 -12.49 -9.39 8.84
N SER A 25 -12.81 -8.56 9.84
CA SER A 25 -14.04 -7.78 9.91
C SER A 25 -14.03 -6.51 9.05
N SER A 26 -12.89 -6.15 8.44
CA SER A 26 -12.81 -4.94 7.63
C SER A 26 -13.41 -5.17 6.25
N ARG A 27 -14.08 -4.14 5.72
CA ARG A 27 -14.68 -4.19 4.38
C ARG A 27 -13.65 -4.50 3.28
N LEU A 28 -12.42 -3.99 3.42
CA LEU A 28 -11.36 -4.25 2.47
C LEU A 28 -10.95 -5.72 2.46
N TYR A 29 -10.93 -6.37 3.64
CA TYR A 29 -10.63 -7.80 3.73
C TYR A 29 -11.66 -8.62 2.95
N GLU A 30 -12.95 -8.33 3.15
CA GLU A 30 -14.03 -9.01 2.42
C GLU A 30 -13.87 -8.86 0.90
N ILE A 31 -13.56 -7.65 0.42
CA ILE A 31 -13.37 -7.39 -1.02
C ILE A 31 -12.20 -8.22 -1.58
N LEU A 32 -11.07 -8.25 -0.88
CA LEU A 32 -9.89 -8.99 -1.31
C LEU A 32 -10.11 -10.50 -1.23
N GLU A 33 -10.79 -10.97 -0.18
CA GLU A 33 -11.18 -12.36 -0.03
C GLU A 33 -12.05 -12.82 -1.22
N GLN A 34 -13.05 -12.01 -1.62
CA GLN A 34 -13.89 -12.33 -2.78
C GLN A 34 -13.08 -12.39 -4.07
N LYS A 35 -12.14 -11.47 -4.27
CA LYS A 35 -11.23 -11.52 -5.44
C LYS A 35 -10.38 -12.79 -5.44
N MET A 36 -9.83 -13.20 -4.29
CA MET A 36 -9.05 -14.44 -4.19
C MET A 36 -9.89 -15.69 -4.44
N LYS A 37 -11.16 -15.71 -3.98
CA LYS A 37 -12.09 -16.82 -4.23
C LYS A 37 -12.34 -17.06 -5.73
N THR A 38 -12.19 -16.04 -6.59
CA THR A 38 -12.30 -16.22 -8.05
C THR A 38 -11.19 -17.08 -8.65
N ILE A 39 -10.03 -17.19 -7.99
CA ILE A 39 -8.90 -18.00 -8.46
C ILE A 39 -9.15 -19.49 -8.21
N GLY A 40 -9.84 -19.84 -7.12
CA GLY A 40 -10.21 -21.21 -6.80
C GLY A 40 -10.73 -21.36 -5.38
N SER A 41 -11.79 -22.17 -5.22
CA SER A 41 -12.45 -22.41 -3.93
C SER A 41 -11.62 -23.22 -2.94
N SER A 42 -10.50 -23.80 -3.38
CA SER A 42 -9.58 -24.60 -2.54
C SER A 42 -8.56 -23.76 -1.77
N VAL A 43 -8.45 -22.46 -2.07
CA VAL A 43 -7.47 -21.58 -1.42
C VAL A 43 -7.99 -21.11 -0.07
N LYS A 44 -7.33 -21.56 1.01
CA LYS A 44 -7.57 -21.06 2.36
C LYS A 44 -6.72 -19.81 2.61
N ILE A 45 -7.36 -18.68 2.84
CA ILE A 45 -6.67 -17.44 3.23
C ILE A 45 -6.27 -17.53 4.70
N ILE A 46 -4.97 -17.39 4.98
CA ILE A 46 -4.44 -17.40 6.36
C ILE A 46 -4.41 -15.96 6.90
N SER A 47 -3.90 -15.02 6.12
CA SER A 47 -3.83 -13.60 6.44
C SER A 47 -3.90 -12.76 5.17
N ILE A 48 -4.31 -11.50 5.32
CA ILE A 48 -4.17 -10.47 4.30
C ILE A 48 -3.46 -9.31 4.97
N GLU A 49 -2.41 -8.79 4.33
CA GLU A 49 -1.58 -7.72 4.87
C GLU A 49 -1.51 -6.58 3.85
N ILE A 50 -1.56 -5.35 4.35
CA ILE A 50 -1.34 -4.16 3.54
C ILE A 50 0.14 -3.80 3.61
N ILE A 51 0.76 -3.68 2.45
CA ILE A 51 2.10 -3.11 2.32
C ILE A 51 1.99 -1.59 2.42
N LYS A 52 2.60 -0.99 3.44
CA LYS A 52 2.77 0.46 3.53
C LYS A 52 4.23 0.80 3.28
N ASN A 53 4.51 1.33 2.10
CA ASN A 53 5.84 1.80 1.73
C ASN A 53 5.71 3.18 1.06
N PRO A 54 5.88 4.29 1.81
CA PRO A 54 5.67 5.63 1.29
C PRO A 54 6.56 6.00 0.11
N LEU A 55 7.77 5.41 0.02
CA LEU A 55 8.69 5.67 -1.08
C LEU A 55 8.17 5.03 -2.38
N LEU A 56 7.75 3.76 -2.32
CA LEU A 56 7.18 3.08 -3.48
C LEU A 56 5.86 3.71 -3.92
N GLU A 57 4.99 4.07 -2.96
CA GLU A 57 3.73 4.76 -3.25
C GLU A 57 3.97 6.10 -3.94
N GLY A 58 4.91 6.91 -3.43
CA GLY A 58 5.27 8.20 -4.03
C GLY A 58 5.83 8.05 -5.45
N MET A 59 6.71 7.06 -5.67
CA MET A 59 7.24 6.76 -7.01
C MET A 59 6.15 6.28 -7.96
N TYR A 60 5.27 5.40 -7.51
CA TYR A 60 4.14 4.88 -8.29
C TYR A 60 3.22 6.00 -8.77
N GLU A 61 2.80 6.89 -7.86
CA GLU A 61 1.94 8.02 -8.18
C GLU A 61 2.59 9.04 -9.12
N ALA A 62 3.91 9.25 -9.00
CA ALA A 62 4.64 10.10 -9.92
C ALA A 62 4.63 9.53 -11.36
N VAL A 63 4.91 8.23 -11.50
CA VAL A 63 4.91 7.55 -12.80
C VAL A 63 3.51 7.50 -13.40
N LYS A 64 2.49 7.17 -12.60
CA LYS A 64 1.08 7.18 -13.02
C LYS A 64 0.66 8.52 -13.61
N LYS A 65 1.05 9.64 -13.00
CA LYS A 65 0.77 10.99 -13.52
C LYS A 65 1.50 11.27 -14.84
N ILE A 66 2.73 10.79 -15.01
CA ILE A 66 3.48 10.94 -16.26
C ILE A 66 2.79 10.17 -17.38
N ILE A 67 2.42 8.91 -17.13
CA ILE A 67 1.72 8.06 -18.10
C ILE A 67 0.35 8.64 -18.45
N ALA A 68 -0.44 9.05 -17.46
CA ALA A 68 -1.77 9.63 -17.68
C ALA A 68 -1.73 10.82 -18.65
N LYS A 69 -0.72 11.69 -18.58
CA LYS A 69 -0.55 12.82 -19.53
C LYS A 69 -0.33 12.38 -20.98
N GLN A 70 0.09 11.15 -21.21
CA GLN A 70 0.34 10.58 -22.54
C GLN A 70 -0.88 9.79 -23.05
N CYS A 71 -1.88 9.53 -22.22
CA CYS A 71 -3.06 8.75 -22.56
C CYS A 71 -4.23 9.64 -23.03
N LYS A 72 -5.04 9.12 -23.96
CA LYS A 72 -6.28 9.78 -24.39
C LYS A 72 -7.23 9.91 -23.20
N GLY A 73 -7.70 11.14 -22.93
CA GLY A 73 -8.61 11.39 -21.81
C GLY A 73 -7.96 11.29 -20.43
N TYR A 74 -6.63 11.28 -20.34
CA TYR A 74 -5.88 11.20 -19.09
C TYR A 74 -6.12 9.91 -18.26
N ASP A 75 -6.53 8.83 -18.93
CA ASP A 75 -6.77 7.54 -18.30
C ASP A 75 -5.63 6.54 -18.59
N PRO A 76 -4.79 6.20 -17.61
CA PRO A 76 -3.72 5.21 -17.78
C PRO A 76 -4.22 3.75 -17.76
N ASN A 77 -5.53 3.48 -17.62
CA ASN A 77 -6.12 2.13 -17.54
C ASN A 77 -5.47 1.28 -16.43
N GLU A 78 -5.37 1.86 -15.23
CA GLU A 78 -4.83 1.21 -14.03
C GLU A 78 -5.68 -0.01 -13.62
N ARG A 79 -5.01 -1.09 -13.19
CA ARG A 79 -5.66 -2.35 -12.80
C ARG A 79 -4.96 -2.97 -11.60
N GLU A 80 -5.74 -3.61 -10.75
CA GLU A 80 -5.24 -4.47 -9.68
C GLU A 80 -5.08 -5.89 -10.21
N LEU A 81 -3.87 -6.43 -10.13
CA LEU A 81 -3.50 -7.75 -10.68
C LEU A 81 -2.84 -8.61 -9.60
N PHE A 82 -2.98 -9.92 -9.75
CA PHE A 82 -2.29 -10.89 -8.89
C PHE A 82 -0.85 -11.13 -9.38
N HIS A 83 0.09 -11.24 -8.44
CA HIS A 83 1.48 -11.62 -8.69
C HIS A 83 1.91 -12.66 -7.65
N GLY A 84 2.21 -13.88 -8.10
CA GLY A 84 2.79 -14.92 -7.25
C GLY A 84 4.30 -14.76 -7.16
N ALA A 85 4.85 -14.94 -5.97
CA ALA A 85 6.29 -14.90 -5.67
C ALA A 85 6.77 -16.25 -5.14
#